data_AF-A0AAU0STH6-F1
#
_entry.id   AF-A0AAU0STH6-F1
#
_cell.length_a   1.000
_cell.length_b   1.000
_cell.length_c   1.000
_cell.angle_alpha   90.00
_cell.angle_beta   90.00
_cell.angle_gamma   90.00
#
_symmetry.space_group_name_H-M   'P 1'
#
loop_
_entity.id
_entity.type
_entity.pdbx_description
1 polymer ?
#
loop_
_entity_poly.entity_id
_entity_poly.type
_entity_poly.pdbx_seq_one_letter_code
_entity_poly.pdbx_strand_id
1 'polypeptide(L)'
;MQADVANYSLPKAAVADKGLVYVVRPSNVGMMVRFNVFLDDKEADSEMGYNRGNQYIYFFVTPGKHVISSKAENWADMPIDVKAGEVVYLKQEVEMGFAVARNSLKALSEVEGRYLVKDASLGTIAKESK
;
A
#
# COMPACT_ATOMS: atom_id res chain seq x y z
N MET A 1 20.07 0.38 -1.84
CA MET A 1 18.86 0.53 -0.99
C MET A 1 19.16 1.23 0.33
N GLN A 2 19.98 0.66 1.23
CA GLN A 2 20.19 1.26 2.56
C GLN A 2 20.81 2.67 2.51
N ALA A 3 21.84 2.88 1.68
CA ALA A 3 22.41 4.21 1.44
C ALA A 3 21.39 5.17 0.80
N ASP A 4 20.52 4.66 -0.08
CA ASP A 4 19.53 5.48 -0.79
C ASP A 4 18.43 6.01 0.12
N VAL A 5 18.15 5.32 1.22
CA VAL A 5 17.11 5.71 2.19
C VAL A 5 17.68 6.37 3.45
N ALA A 6 19.01 6.48 3.60
CA ALA A 6 19.64 7.00 4.82
C ALA A 6 19.15 8.42 5.18
N ASN A 7 18.99 9.30 4.18
CA ASN A 7 18.54 10.68 4.35
C ASN A 7 17.12 10.91 3.80
N TYR A 8 16.38 9.84 3.49
CA TYR A 8 15.05 9.96 2.90
C TYR A 8 13.97 10.04 3.98
N SER A 9 13.22 11.12 4.03
CA SER A 9 12.01 11.19 4.87
C SER A 9 10.80 10.70 4.09
N LEU A 10 9.97 9.89 4.73
CA LEU A 10 8.70 9.46 4.13
C LEU A 10 7.80 10.68 3.86
N PRO A 11 6.98 10.65 2.80
CA PRO A 11 6.08 11.75 2.45
C PRO A 11 5.07 12.03 3.58
N LYS A 12 4.58 10.96 4.23
CA LYS A 12 3.80 11.02 5.46
C LYS A 12 4.60 10.36 6.60
N ALA A 13 4.79 11.11 7.68
CA ALA A 13 5.45 10.61 8.88
C ALA A 13 4.51 9.74 9.73
N ALA A 14 5.07 8.78 10.46
CA ALA A 14 4.37 8.06 11.50
C ALA A 14 3.93 9.00 12.62
N VAL A 15 2.84 8.65 13.32
CA VAL A 15 2.34 9.36 14.50
C VAL A 15 2.25 8.39 15.67
N ALA A 16 2.40 8.89 16.89
CA ALA A 16 2.62 8.04 18.07
C ALA A 16 1.45 7.12 18.43
N ASP A 17 0.21 7.47 18.06
CA ASP A 17 -1.03 6.81 18.47
C ASP A 17 -1.67 5.94 17.38
N LYS A 18 -1.08 5.90 16.18
CA LYS A 18 -1.61 5.16 15.03
C LYS A 18 -0.54 4.32 14.35
N GLY A 19 -0.98 3.31 13.63
CA GLY A 19 -0.18 2.68 12.58
C GLY A 19 -0.25 3.47 11.28
N LEU A 20 0.80 3.45 10.47
CA LEU A 20 0.81 4.02 9.13
C LEU A 20 1.09 2.91 8.11
N VAL A 21 0.21 2.74 7.14
CA VAL A 21 0.36 1.74 6.07
C VAL A 21 0.70 2.46 4.77
N TYR A 22 1.76 2.01 4.11
CA TYR A 22 2.06 2.33 2.72
C TYR A 22 1.77 1.12 1.85
N VAL A 23 1.03 1.31 0.76
CA VAL A 23 0.81 0.30 -0.26
C VAL A 23 1.43 0.81 -1.56
N VAL A 24 2.42 0.10 -2.10
CA VAL A 24 3.19 0.51 -3.28
C VAL A 24 3.09 -0.51 -4.41
N ARG A 25 2.86 -0.04 -5.62
CA ARG A 25 2.92 -0.82 -6.86
C ARG A 25 4.10 -0.32 -7.70
N PRO A 26 5.29 -0.95 -7.58
CA PRO A 26 6.48 -0.47 -8.30
C PRO A 26 6.48 -0.82 -9.80
N SER A 27 5.66 -1.78 -10.23
CA SER A 27 5.62 -2.22 -11.63
C SER A 27 4.86 -1.21 -12.52
N ASN A 28 5.44 -0.91 -13.69
CA ASN A 28 4.79 -0.14 -14.76
C ASN A 28 3.90 -1.00 -15.69
N VAL A 29 3.90 -2.32 -15.54
CA VAL A 29 3.06 -3.21 -16.34
C VAL A 29 1.60 -2.90 -16.09
N GLY A 30 0.82 -2.65 -17.15
CA GLY A 30 -0.58 -2.25 -17.03
C GLY A 30 -0.73 -0.90 -16.31
N MET A 31 0.09 0.10 -16.64
CA MET A 31 0.16 1.39 -15.96
C MET A 31 -1.20 2.08 -15.78
N MET A 32 -2.16 1.85 -16.68
CA MET A 32 -3.51 2.43 -16.58
C MET A 32 -4.52 1.59 -15.77
N VAL A 33 -4.16 0.38 -15.34
CA VAL A 33 -5.02 -0.45 -14.50
C VAL A 33 -4.97 0.07 -13.07
N ARG A 34 -6.13 0.26 -12.43
CA ARG A 34 -6.21 0.62 -11.01
C ARG A 34 -6.17 -0.64 -10.17
N PHE A 35 -5.36 -0.63 -9.12
CA PHE A 35 -5.47 -1.58 -8.02
C PHE A 35 -5.99 -0.83 -6.80
N ASN A 36 -7.27 -0.99 -6.51
CA ASN A 36 -7.95 -0.37 -5.37
C ASN A 36 -7.48 -1.04 -4.07
N VAL A 37 -7.52 -0.31 -2.97
CA VAL A 37 -7.06 -0.74 -1.66
C VAL A 37 -8.14 -0.45 -0.64
N PHE A 38 -8.46 -1.46 0.17
CA PHE A 38 -9.51 -1.44 1.16
C PHE A 38 -8.94 -1.84 2.52
N LEU A 39 -9.54 -1.29 3.58
CA LEU A 39 -9.20 -1.57 4.96
C LEU A 39 -10.32 -2.36 5.65
N ASP A 40 -9.95 -3.51 6.23
CA ASP A 40 -10.73 -4.45 7.05
C ASP A 40 -11.89 -5.19 6.36
N ASP A 41 -12.59 -4.55 5.45
CA ASP A 41 -13.66 -5.15 4.66
C ASP A 41 -13.61 -4.65 3.20
N LYS A 42 -14.54 -5.14 2.37
CA LYS A 42 -14.56 -4.92 0.92
C LYS A 42 -15.71 -4.00 0.48
N GLU A 43 -16.35 -3.32 1.44
CA GLU A 43 -17.42 -2.37 1.18
C GLU A 43 -16.86 -1.06 0.62
N ALA A 44 -17.71 -0.28 -0.07
CA ALA A 44 -17.29 0.95 -0.74
C ALA A 44 -16.75 2.02 0.23
N ASP A 45 -17.24 2.03 1.47
CA ASP A 45 -16.76 2.93 2.51
C ASP A 45 -15.40 2.49 3.12
N SER A 46 -14.96 1.27 2.87
CA SER A 46 -13.64 0.80 3.28
C SER A 46 -12.54 1.10 2.27
N GLU A 47 -12.87 1.67 1.11
CA GLU A 47 -11.87 2.06 0.11
C GLU A 47 -10.99 3.22 0.62
N MET A 48 -9.69 2.98 0.72
CA MET A 48 -8.68 3.96 1.13
C MET A 48 -8.09 4.72 -0.06
N GLY A 49 -8.17 4.13 -1.26
CA GLY A 49 -7.65 4.70 -2.49
C GLY A 49 -7.24 3.65 -3.50
N TYR A 50 -6.45 4.05 -4.50
CA TYR A 50 -5.92 3.14 -5.51
C TYR A 50 -4.58 3.58 -6.08
N ASN A 51 -3.82 2.59 -6.54
CA ASN A 51 -2.55 2.76 -7.25
C ASN A 51 -2.70 2.43 -8.74
N ARG A 52 -1.97 3.18 -9.57
CA ARG A 52 -1.61 2.83 -10.96
C ARG A 52 -0.15 2.37 -11.01
N GLY A 53 0.41 2.18 -12.21
CA GLY A 53 1.81 1.76 -12.34
C GLY A 53 2.79 2.78 -11.75
N ASN A 54 3.80 2.29 -11.03
CA ASN A 54 4.79 3.08 -10.27
C ASN A 54 4.19 4.13 -9.31
N GLN A 55 3.18 3.71 -8.53
CA GLN A 55 2.53 4.56 -7.53
C GLN A 55 2.47 3.93 -6.15
N TYR A 56 2.34 4.78 -5.13
CA TYR A 56 2.00 4.38 -3.76
C TYR A 56 0.80 5.19 -3.24
N ILE A 57 0.08 4.62 -2.27
CA ILE A 57 -0.83 5.36 -1.39
C ILE A 57 -0.43 5.09 0.07
N TYR A 58 -0.98 5.89 0.97
CA TYR A 58 -0.84 5.69 2.40
C TYR A 58 -2.14 6.00 3.14
N PHE A 59 -2.29 5.43 4.33
CA PHE A 59 -3.36 5.73 5.26
C PHE A 59 -2.98 5.26 6.67
N PHE A 60 -3.60 5.87 7.67
CA PHE A 60 -3.48 5.48 9.06
C PHE A 60 -4.47 4.39 9.43
N VAL A 61 -4.06 3.55 10.36
CA VAL A 61 -4.88 2.52 11.01
C VAL A 61 -4.76 2.64 12.53
N THR A 62 -5.76 2.15 13.25
CA THR A 62 -5.62 1.96 14.69
C THR A 62 -4.56 0.87 14.98
N PRO A 63 -3.91 0.87 16.15
CA PRO A 63 -3.09 -0.26 16.55
C PRO A 63 -3.93 -1.53 16.69
N GLY A 64 -3.44 -2.66 16.19
CA GLY A 64 -4.07 -3.97 16.25
C GLY A 64 -4.12 -4.69 14.91
N LYS A 65 -4.98 -5.71 14.85
CA LYS A 65 -5.14 -6.57 13.68
C LYS A 65 -6.04 -5.92 12.64
N HIS A 66 -5.54 -5.85 11.42
CA HIS A 66 -6.24 -5.34 10.27
C HIS A 66 -6.08 -6.28 9.07
N VAL A 67 -6.96 -6.15 8.08
CA VAL A 67 -6.80 -6.81 6.78
C VAL A 67 -6.72 -5.74 5.70
N ILE A 68 -5.62 -5.72 4.95
CA ILE A 68 -5.53 -4.89 3.76
C ILE A 68 -5.95 -5.74 2.57
N SER A 69 -7.02 -5.32 1.91
CA SER A 69 -7.51 -5.96 0.70
C SER A 69 -7.16 -5.11 -0.50
N SER A 70 -6.80 -5.75 -1.61
CA SER A 70 -6.61 -5.06 -2.87
C SER A 70 -7.41 -5.69 -4.00
N LYS A 71 -8.07 -4.84 -4.78
CA LYS A 71 -8.96 -5.24 -5.86
C LYS A 71 -8.38 -4.88 -7.21
N ALA A 72 -8.25 -5.91 -8.05
CA ALA A 72 -8.04 -5.83 -9.49
C ALA A 72 -9.05 -6.78 -10.18
N GLU A 73 -8.62 -7.62 -11.13
CA GLU A 73 -9.47 -8.74 -11.58
C GLU A 73 -9.85 -9.64 -10.38
N ASN A 74 -8.87 -9.98 -9.54
CA ASN A 74 -9.04 -10.73 -8.31
C ASN A 74 -9.06 -9.83 -7.06
N TRP A 75 -9.33 -10.46 -5.92
CA TRP A 75 -9.01 -9.92 -4.60
C TRP A 75 -7.70 -10.52 -4.10
N ALA A 76 -6.88 -9.71 -3.45
CA ALA A 76 -5.71 -10.13 -2.69
C ALA A 76 -5.82 -9.56 -1.28
N ASP A 77 -5.71 -10.41 -0.26
CA ASP A 77 -5.87 -10.03 1.14
C ASP A 77 -4.54 -10.24 1.89
N MET A 78 -4.17 -9.28 2.73
CA MET A 78 -2.98 -9.31 3.58
C MET A 78 -3.36 -8.96 5.02
N PRO A 79 -3.42 -9.93 5.94
CA PRO A 79 -3.57 -9.63 7.36
C PRO A 79 -2.28 -8.98 7.89
N ILE A 80 -2.43 -7.94 8.70
CA ILE A 80 -1.34 -7.24 9.37
C ILE A 80 -1.71 -7.04 10.85
N ASP A 81 -0.69 -6.98 11.71
CA ASP A 81 -0.84 -6.61 13.12
C ASP A 81 0.07 -5.41 13.37
N VAL A 82 -0.53 -4.25 13.59
CA VAL A 82 0.17 -2.95 13.55
C VAL A 82 0.26 -2.36 14.94
N LYS A 83 1.45 -1.92 15.33
CA LYS A 83 1.68 -1.23 16.61
C LYS A 83 1.51 0.28 16.46
N ALA A 84 1.27 0.95 17.58
CA ALA A 84 1.27 2.41 17.62
C ALA A 84 2.65 2.96 17.23
N GLY A 85 2.69 3.93 16.32
CA GLY A 85 3.93 4.49 15.78
C GLY A 85 4.62 3.63 14.71
N GLU A 86 4.09 2.47 14.36
CA GLU A 86 4.68 1.58 13.36
C GLU A 86 4.35 2.01 11.93
N VAL A 87 5.31 1.82 11.01
CA VAL A 87 5.07 1.95 9.57
C VAL A 87 5.14 0.57 8.92
N VAL A 88 4.05 0.17 8.27
CA VAL A 88 3.94 -1.08 7.52
C VAL A 88 3.99 -0.78 6.03
N TYR A 89 4.72 -1.59 5.28
CA TYR A 89 4.86 -1.46 3.83
C TYR A 89 4.38 -2.72 3.12
N LEU A 90 3.45 -2.55 2.19
CA LEU A 90 2.93 -3.62 1.36
C LEU A 90 3.23 -3.35 -0.10
N LYS A 91 3.78 -4.35 -0.79
CA LYS A 91 3.97 -4.34 -2.24
C LYS A 91 2.76 -4.96 -2.91
N GLN A 92 2.21 -4.28 -3.91
CA GLN A 92 1.32 -4.85 -4.90
C GLN A 92 2.14 -5.39 -6.08
N GLU A 93 2.05 -6.69 -6.30
CA GLU A 93 2.65 -7.34 -7.48
C GLU A 93 1.61 -7.50 -8.58
N VAL A 94 2.03 -7.31 -9.83
CA VAL A 94 1.16 -7.46 -11.00
C VAL A 94 1.26 -8.91 -11.46
N GLU A 95 0.12 -9.53 -11.69
CA GLU A 95 0.00 -10.90 -12.20
C GLU A 95 -0.81 -10.91 -13.50
N MET A 96 -0.60 -11.94 -14.32
CA MET A 96 -1.40 -12.14 -15.53
C MET A 96 -2.84 -12.49 -15.16
N GLY A 97 -3.80 -11.75 -15.71
CA GLY A 97 -5.22 -12.05 -15.64
C GLY A 97 -5.80 -12.40 -17.02
N PHE A 98 -7.10 -12.67 -17.07
CA PHE A 98 -7.78 -13.06 -18.30
C PHE A 98 -8.13 -11.86 -19.18
N ALA A 99 -8.66 -10.79 -18.59
CA ALA A 99 -9.05 -9.57 -19.30
C ALA A 99 -8.31 -8.34 -18.76
N VAL A 100 -8.15 -8.24 -17.44
CA VAL A 100 -7.38 -7.18 -16.77
C VAL A 100 -6.33 -7.81 -15.85
N ALA A 101 -5.30 -7.05 -15.50
CA ALA A 101 -4.24 -7.56 -14.64
C ALA A 101 -4.79 -8.00 -13.27
N ARG A 102 -4.22 -9.08 -12.74
CA ARG A 102 -4.41 -9.54 -11.37
C ARG A 102 -3.36 -8.93 -10.45
N ASN A 103 -3.57 -9.08 -9.15
CA ASN A 103 -2.59 -8.66 -8.17
C ASN A 103 -2.44 -9.61 -6.98
N SER A 104 -1.32 -9.45 -6.28
CA SER A 104 -1.06 -10.02 -4.95
C SER A 104 -0.42 -8.97 -4.04
N LEU A 105 -0.46 -9.23 -2.73
CA LEU A 105 0.14 -8.38 -1.71
C LEU A 105 1.29 -9.11 -1.03
N LYS A 106 2.37 -8.37 -0.75
CA LYS A 106 3.52 -8.87 -0.01
C LYS A 106 4.00 -7.83 1.00
N ALA A 107 4.19 -8.23 2.26
CA ALA A 107 4.83 -7.37 3.25
C ALA A 107 6.31 -7.16 2.91
N LEU A 108 6.80 -5.94 3.12
CA LEU A 108 8.18 -5.56 2.87
C LEU A 108 8.92 -5.27 4.17
N SER A 109 10.25 -5.39 4.13
CA SER A 109 11.09 -4.79 5.17
C SER A 109 11.03 -3.27 5.14
N GLU A 110 11.41 -2.61 6.23
CA GLU A 110 11.45 -1.13 6.29
C GLU A 110 12.35 -0.53 5.19
N VAL A 111 13.52 -1.11 4.96
CA VAL A 111 14.48 -0.62 3.96
C VAL A 111 13.90 -0.75 2.54
N GLU A 112 13.27 -1.88 2.23
CA GLU A 112 12.61 -2.09 0.93
C GLU A 112 11.41 -1.17 0.74
N GLY A 113 10.56 -1.07 1.75
CA GLY A 113 9.38 -0.21 1.74
C GLY A 113 9.74 1.25 1.51
N ARG A 114 10.69 1.78 2.29
CA ARG A 114 11.18 3.17 2.13
C ARG A 114 11.77 3.41 0.75
N TYR A 115 12.54 2.45 0.23
CA TYR A 115 13.14 2.58 -1.10
C TYR A 115 12.08 2.63 -2.20
N LEU A 116 11.09 1.74 -2.17
CA LEU A 116 10.05 1.70 -3.19
C LEU A 116 9.09 2.89 -3.10
N VAL A 117 8.78 3.38 -1.89
CA VAL A 117 7.98 4.62 -1.72
C VAL A 117 8.75 5.84 -2.23
N LYS A 118 10.08 5.89 -2.04
CA LYS A 118 10.93 6.96 -2.59
C LYS A 118 10.90 7.03 -4.11
N ASP A 119 10.84 5.89 -4.78
CA ASP A 119 10.95 5.77 -6.25
C ASP A 119 9.60 5.81 -6.99
N ALA A 120 8.50 5.79 -6.23
CA ALA A 120 7.14 5.83 -6.76
C ALA A 120 6.50 7.21 -6.57
N SER A 121 5.49 7.51 -7.41
CA SER A 121 4.69 8.73 -7.28
C SER A 121 3.44 8.50 -6.42
N LEU A 122 2.83 9.57 -5.92
CA LEU A 122 1.59 9.45 -5.15
C LEU A 122 0.43 9.00 -6.06
N GLY A 123 -0.30 7.98 -5.63
CA GLY A 123 -1.54 7.50 -6.22
C GLY A 123 -2.74 8.36 -5.80
N THR A 124 -3.94 7.79 -5.93
CA THR A 124 -5.16 8.48 -5.48
C THR A 124 -5.53 8.00 -4.09
N ILE A 125 -5.47 8.90 -3.11
CA ILE A 125 -5.96 8.66 -1.75
C ILE A 125 -7.42 9.11 -1.69
N ALA A 126 -8.32 8.18 -1.37
CA ALA A 126 -9.72 8.49 -1.09
C ALA A 126 -9.90 8.91 0.37
N LYS A 127 -9.17 8.27 1.30
CA LYS A 127 -9.21 8.53 2.74
C LYS A 127 -7.84 8.28 3.36
N GLU A 128 -7.48 9.08 4.36
CA GLU A 128 -6.26 8.86 5.16
C GLU A 128 -6.52 8.05 6.44
N SER A 129 -7.77 7.76 6.78
CA SER A 129 -8.18 6.87 7.88
C SER A 129 -9.63 6.43 7.67
N LYS A 130 -10.01 5.28 8.25
CA LYS A 130 -11.42 4.89 8.41
C LYS A 130 -12.04 5.62 9.59
#